data_AF-J3AK32-F1
#
_entry.id   AF-J3AK32-F1
#
_cell.length_a   1.000
_cell.length_b   1.000
_cell.length_c   1.000
_cell.angle_alpha   90.00
_cell.angle_beta   90.00
_cell.angle_gamma   90.00
#
_symmetry.space_group_name_H-M   'P 1'
#
loop_
_entity.id
_entity.type
_entity.pdbx_description
1 polymer ?
#
loop_
_entity_poly.entity_id
_entity_poly.type
_entity_poly.pdbx_seq_one_letter_code
_entity_poly.pdbx_strand_id
1 'polypeptide(L)'
;MGQILVKERIRARAPAPTPKELLPLGRILTGDCIEAMRTIPDASVDMVFADPPYNLQLGGDLSRPDGSHVDAVTNDWDKFTSFATYDQFTRDWLTEARRVLKPEGSLWVIGSYHNIFRLGAIMQDMGFWILNDIVWRKANPMPNFKGTRFTNAHETLIWASMGEKSKYTFNYRAMKTLNDELQMRSDWVLPICNGAERLKKDGRKVHPTQKPEALLYRVMLATTNKGDVVLDPFFGTGTTGAVAKRLGREWIGCERESDYREAALERIEMALPLDESALKTMQSKRTAPKVAFGTLVETGWIQPGTEVWDKKRRHVATVRADGSLAAGDVIGSIHGVGSTVQGAPSCNGWTFWHLQHEGEVKPLDAIRQLYLLATEP
;
A
#
# COMPACT_ATOMS: atom_id res chain seq x y z
N MET A 1 -70.51 20.69 -7.39
CA MET A 1 -69.42 20.70 -6.40
C MET A 1 -68.58 19.44 -6.60
N GLY A 2 -67.56 19.48 -7.45
CA GLY A 2 -66.61 18.38 -7.64
C GLY A 2 -65.30 18.73 -6.94
N GLN A 3 -64.99 18.04 -5.83
CA GLN A 3 -63.71 18.19 -5.14
C GLN A 3 -62.60 17.52 -5.96
N ILE A 4 -61.62 18.32 -6.37
CA ILE A 4 -60.36 17.84 -6.96
C ILE A 4 -59.49 17.34 -5.80
N LEU A 5 -59.28 16.02 -5.73
CA LEU A 5 -58.31 15.40 -4.83
C LEU A 5 -56.89 15.71 -5.34
N VAL A 6 -56.19 16.63 -4.66
CA VAL A 6 -54.76 16.84 -4.88
C VAL A 6 -54.01 15.74 -4.13
N LYS A 7 -53.45 14.77 -4.85
CA LYS A 7 -52.52 13.79 -4.29
C LYS A 7 -51.19 14.49 -3.98
N GLU A 8 -50.90 14.70 -2.70
CA GLU A 8 -49.55 15.06 -2.25
C GLU A 8 -48.56 13.97 -2.67
N ARG A 9 -47.61 14.34 -3.53
CA ARG A 9 -46.43 13.51 -3.82
C ARG A 9 -45.54 13.53 -2.58
N ILE A 10 -45.56 12.43 -1.83
CA ILE A 10 -44.55 12.14 -0.81
C ILE A 10 -43.18 12.17 -1.52
N ARG A 11 -42.35 13.17 -1.23
CA ARG A 11 -40.95 13.20 -1.67
C ARG A 11 -40.26 12.01 -1.05
N ALA A 12 -39.72 11.12 -1.89
CA ALA A 12 -38.87 10.03 -1.45
C ALA A 12 -37.72 10.60 -0.61
N ARG A 13 -37.56 10.08 0.62
CA ARG A 13 -36.45 10.43 1.51
C ARG A 13 -35.15 10.08 0.78
N ALA A 14 -34.22 11.03 0.67
CA ALA A 14 -32.92 10.77 0.05
C ALA A 14 -32.27 9.52 0.70
N PRO A 15 -31.61 8.65 -0.08
CA PRO A 15 -30.94 7.48 0.47
C PRO A 15 -29.93 7.90 1.55
N ALA A 16 -29.81 7.10 2.61
CA ALA A 16 -28.81 7.35 3.64
C ALA A 16 -27.41 7.37 3.00
N PRO A 17 -26.53 8.31 3.39
CA PRO A 17 -25.21 8.40 2.80
C PRO A 17 -24.41 7.12 3.02
N THR A 18 -23.63 6.73 2.03
CA THR A 18 -22.72 5.57 2.16
C THR A 18 -21.63 5.89 3.19
N PRO A 19 -21.00 4.89 3.85
CA PRO A 19 -19.94 5.13 4.83
C PRO A 19 -18.79 6.01 4.32
N LYS A 20 -18.52 5.99 3.01
CA LYS A 20 -17.50 6.83 2.37
C LYS A 20 -17.94 8.29 2.19
N GLU A 21 -19.23 8.56 2.01
CA GLU A 21 -19.78 9.93 1.90
C GLU A 21 -19.78 10.69 3.23
N LEU A 22 -19.64 9.97 4.36
CA LEU A 22 -19.48 10.56 5.69
C LEU A 22 -18.04 10.97 6.00
N LEU A 23 -17.07 10.59 5.15
CA LEU A 23 -15.67 10.88 5.39
C LEU A 23 -15.28 12.29 4.96
N PRO A 24 -14.40 12.97 5.72
CA PRO A 24 -13.87 14.28 5.35
C PRO A 24 -12.78 14.15 4.27
N LEU A 25 -13.11 13.52 3.13
CA LEU A 25 -12.17 13.27 2.04
C LEU A 25 -11.62 14.58 1.45
N GLY A 26 -10.32 14.60 1.18
CA GLY A 26 -9.63 15.77 0.64
C GLY A 26 -9.51 16.93 1.62
N ARG A 27 -9.67 16.68 2.92
CA ARG A 27 -9.63 17.72 3.97
C ARG A 27 -8.49 17.51 4.95
N ILE A 28 -8.05 18.63 5.50
CA ILE A 28 -7.18 18.68 6.67
C ILE A 28 -8.05 18.96 7.90
N LEU A 29 -8.09 18.00 8.83
CA LEU A 29 -8.70 18.16 10.13
C LEU A 29 -7.77 19.00 11.01
N THR A 30 -8.29 20.11 11.52
CA THR A 30 -7.52 21.07 12.31
C THR A 30 -7.45 20.64 13.77
N GLY A 31 -6.25 20.65 14.35
CA GLY A 31 -6.04 20.46 15.79
C GLY A 31 -5.19 19.25 16.12
N ASP A 32 -5.36 18.75 17.35
CA ASP A 32 -4.69 17.54 17.81
C ASP A 32 -5.15 16.30 17.03
N CYS A 33 -4.21 15.41 16.68
CA CYS A 33 -4.50 14.26 15.82
C CYS A 33 -5.42 13.23 16.49
N ILE A 34 -5.37 13.07 17.81
CA ILE A 34 -6.20 12.11 18.55
C ILE A 34 -7.64 12.59 18.51
N GLU A 35 -7.89 13.87 18.85
CA GLU A 35 -9.23 14.45 18.79
C GLU A 35 -9.77 14.52 17.35
N ALA A 36 -8.92 14.83 16.37
CA ALA A 36 -9.32 14.83 14.96
C ALA A 36 -9.75 13.43 14.50
N MET A 37 -8.96 12.39 14.80
CA MET A 37 -9.29 11.01 14.44
C MET A 37 -10.58 10.52 15.10
N ARG A 38 -10.91 10.96 16.33
CA ARG A 38 -12.19 10.63 17.00
C ARG A 38 -13.44 11.05 16.20
N THR A 39 -13.31 12.04 15.32
CA THR A 39 -14.42 12.45 14.43
C THR A 39 -14.57 11.56 13.20
N ILE A 40 -13.58 10.71 12.91
CA ILE A 40 -13.59 9.78 11.78
C ILE A 40 -14.28 8.49 12.23
N PRO A 41 -15.24 7.94 11.45
CA PRO A 41 -15.88 6.67 11.73
C PRO A 41 -14.90 5.50 11.90
N ASP A 42 -15.31 4.47 12.64
CA ASP A 42 -14.55 3.23 12.79
C ASP A 42 -14.38 2.52 11.44
N ALA A 43 -13.26 1.81 11.29
CA ALA A 43 -13.00 0.91 10.15
C ALA A 43 -13.31 1.53 8.77
N SER A 44 -12.91 2.78 8.57
CA SER A 44 -13.28 3.57 7.39
C SER A 44 -12.10 3.93 6.48
N VAL A 45 -10.86 3.81 6.95
CA VAL A 45 -9.66 4.12 6.14
C VAL A 45 -8.89 2.86 5.75
N ASP A 46 -8.25 2.86 4.58
CA ASP A 46 -7.56 1.70 4.01
C ASP A 46 -6.08 1.65 4.42
N MET A 47 -5.46 2.82 4.60
CA MET A 47 -4.07 2.92 5.06
C MET A 47 -3.90 4.11 6.00
N VAL A 48 -3.11 3.94 7.06
CA VAL A 48 -2.56 5.06 7.84
C VAL A 48 -1.06 5.17 7.54
N PHE A 49 -0.60 6.38 7.21
CA PHE A 49 0.83 6.71 7.19
C PHE A 49 1.11 7.74 8.28
N ALA A 50 1.99 7.43 9.24
CA ALA A 50 2.31 8.31 10.35
C ALA A 50 3.81 8.63 10.42
N ASP A 51 4.13 9.92 10.39
CA ASP A 51 5.46 10.49 10.68
C ASP A 51 5.38 11.27 12.00
N PRO A 52 5.28 10.58 13.15
CA PRO A 52 5.12 11.24 14.44
C PRO A 52 6.38 12.06 14.80
N PRO A 53 6.30 12.98 15.79
CA PRO A 53 7.48 13.57 16.39
C PRO A 53 8.49 12.51 16.86
N TYR A 54 9.80 12.76 16.69
CA TYR A 54 10.86 11.78 16.97
C TYR A 54 11.44 11.90 18.37
N ASN A 55 11.13 12.98 19.09
CA ASN A 55 11.70 13.25 20.41
C ASN A 55 13.24 13.24 20.35
N LEU A 56 13.82 14.11 19.52
CA LEU A 56 15.26 14.08 19.22
C LEU A 56 16.17 14.45 20.40
N GLN A 57 15.60 14.92 21.52
CA GLN A 57 16.31 15.25 22.77
C GLN A 57 17.61 16.03 22.54
N LEU A 58 17.58 17.03 21.65
CA LEU A 58 18.76 17.80 21.27
C LEU A 58 19.26 18.65 22.46
N GLY A 59 20.53 18.46 22.84
CA GLY A 59 21.16 19.13 23.99
C GLY A 59 21.79 20.51 23.72
N GLY A 60 21.58 21.10 22.54
CA GLY A 60 22.10 22.43 22.19
C GLY A 60 22.38 22.64 20.69
N ASP A 61 22.93 23.81 20.35
CA ASP A 61 23.20 24.23 18.98
C ASP A 61 24.28 23.39 18.28
N LEU A 62 24.13 23.25 16.95
CA LEU A 62 25.10 22.57 16.09
C LEU A 62 25.63 23.55 15.04
N SER A 63 26.95 23.66 14.93
CA SER A 63 27.64 24.42 13.89
C SER A 63 28.34 23.49 12.91
N ARG A 64 28.44 23.93 11.65
CA ARG A 64 29.24 23.29 10.60
C ARG A 64 30.72 23.66 10.74
N PRO A 65 31.65 22.93 10.08
CA PRO A 65 33.08 23.25 10.11
C PRO A 65 33.43 24.64 9.57
N ASP A 66 32.59 25.19 8.69
CA ASP A 66 32.73 26.56 8.15
C ASP A 66 32.19 27.65 9.08
N GLY A 67 31.74 27.28 10.29
CA GLY A 67 31.18 28.20 11.29
C GLY A 67 29.70 28.51 11.10
N SER A 68 29.06 28.06 10.01
CA SER A 68 27.63 28.29 9.79
C SER A 68 26.75 27.43 10.71
N HIS A 69 25.60 27.99 11.13
CA HIS A 69 24.67 27.31 12.04
C HIS A 69 23.83 26.25 11.31
N VAL A 70 23.57 25.11 11.98
CA VAL A 70 22.66 24.08 11.50
C VAL A 70 21.26 24.33 12.05
N ASP A 71 20.34 24.62 11.14
CA ASP A 71 18.90 24.70 11.40
C ASP A 71 18.34 23.31 11.80
N ALA A 72 18.36 23.05 13.12
CA ALA A 72 17.96 21.80 13.75
C ALA A 72 16.48 21.82 14.15
N VAL A 73 15.88 20.63 14.30
CA VAL A 73 14.50 20.48 14.76
C VAL A 73 14.43 20.80 16.25
N THR A 74 14.01 22.02 16.59
CA THR A 74 13.91 22.51 17.99
C THR A 74 12.48 22.94 18.35
N ASN A 75 11.52 22.64 17.47
CA ASN A 75 10.11 22.97 17.63
C ASN A 75 9.51 22.30 18.87
N ASP A 76 8.53 22.96 19.50
CA ASP A 76 7.92 22.48 20.74
C ASP A 76 7.13 21.18 20.57
N TRP A 77 6.64 20.88 19.37
CA TRP A 77 5.97 19.62 19.06
C TRP A 77 6.89 18.39 19.14
N ASP A 78 8.22 18.56 19.11
CA ASP A 78 9.19 17.46 19.24
C ASP A 78 9.74 17.30 20.67
N LYS A 79 9.24 18.08 21.65
CA LYS A 79 9.75 18.09 23.03
C LYS A 79 8.85 17.28 23.96
N PHE A 80 9.40 16.20 24.51
CA PHE A 80 8.72 15.37 25.51
C PHE A 80 9.47 15.40 26.84
N THR A 81 8.72 15.44 27.94
CA THR A 81 9.29 15.48 29.30
C THR A 81 9.93 14.17 29.73
N SER A 82 9.52 13.04 29.16
CA SER A 82 10.06 11.72 29.47
C SER A 82 9.70 10.71 28.37
N PHE A 83 10.37 9.54 28.36
CA PHE A 83 9.95 8.42 27.51
C PHE A 83 8.54 7.91 27.86
N ALA A 84 8.13 7.94 29.13
CA ALA A 84 6.79 7.53 29.53
C ALA A 84 5.72 8.45 28.93
N THR A 85 5.99 9.77 28.87
CA THR A 85 5.12 10.75 28.22
C THR A 85 5.01 10.48 26.71
N TYR A 86 6.14 10.16 26.06
CA TYR A 86 6.16 9.81 24.64
C TYR A 86 5.41 8.50 24.35
N ASP A 87 5.55 7.50 25.22
CA ASP A 87 4.86 6.23 25.09
C ASP A 87 3.35 6.37 25.25
N GLN A 88 2.91 7.17 26.24
CA GLN A 88 1.48 7.42 26.45
C GLN A 88 0.89 8.12 25.23
N PHE A 89 1.52 9.20 24.77
CA PHE A 89 1.15 9.86 23.53
C PHE A 89 1.08 8.87 22.35
N THR A 90 2.08 7.99 22.25
CA THR A 90 2.15 6.97 21.19
C THR A 90 0.99 5.99 21.24
N ARG A 91 0.64 5.49 22.44
CA ARG A 91 -0.50 4.60 22.66
C ARG A 91 -1.82 5.28 22.32
N ASP A 92 -1.97 6.55 22.68
CA ASP A 92 -3.22 7.29 22.48
C ASP A 92 -3.52 7.48 20.98
N TRP A 93 -2.55 7.96 20.19
CA TRP A 93 -2.79 8.13 18.75
C TRP A 93 -2.85 6.78 18.00
N LEU A 94 -2.08 5.77 18.41
CA LEU A 94 -2.19 4.42 17.81
C LEU A 94 -3.55 3.79 18.09
N THR A 95 -4.19 4.11 19.23
CA THR A 95 -5.51 3.59 19.58
C THR A 95 -6.55 4.11 18.59
N GLU A 96 -6.56 5.42 18.34
CA GLU A 96 -7.47 6.01 17.35
C GLU A 96 -7.13 5.58 15.92
N ALA A 97 -5.84 5.52 15.55
CA ALA A 97 -5.41 5.04 14.25
C ALA A 97 -5.86 3.58 14.00
N ARG A 98 -5.77 2.72 15.01
CA ARG A 98 -6.27 1.34 14.94
C ARG A 98 -7.79 1.29 14.80
N ARG A 99 -8.54 2.14 15.52
CA ARG A 99 -10.01 2.19 15.46
C ARG A 99 -10.52 2.56 14.06
N VAL A 100 -9.90 3.57 13.43
CA VAL A 100 -10.34 4.06 12.11
C VAL A 100 -9.88 3.18 10.95
N LEU A 101 -8.82 2.37 11.13
CA LEU A 101 -8.29 1.49 10.09
C LEU A 101 -9.23 0.29 9.85
N LYS A 102 -9.51 -0.01 8.58
CA LYS A 102 -10.26 -1.23 8.20
C LYS A 102 -9.56 -2.50 8.66
N PRO A 103 -10.27 -3.62 8.89
CA PRO A 103 -9.67 -4.90 9.26
C PRO A 103 -8.60 -5.41 8.28
N GLU A 104 -8.75 -5.10 7.00
CA GLU A 104 -7.82 -5.38 5.89
C GLU A 104 -6.81 -4.25 5.63
N GLY A 105 -6.90 -3.15 6.38
CA GLY A 105 -6.02 -2.00 6.22
C GLY A 105 -4.61 -2.23 6.74
N SER A 106 -3.72 -1.30 6.41
CA SER A 106 -2.33 -1.32 6.88
C SER A 106 -1.87 0.00 7.49
N LEU A 107 -0.96 -0.10 8.45
CA LEU A 107 -0.31 1.02 9.13
C LEU A 107 1.15 1.07 8.71
N TRP A 108 1.58 2.27 8.32
CA TRP A 108 2.98 2.63 8.13
C TRP A 108 3.36 3.67 9.16
N VAL A 109 4.43 3.42 9.91
CA VAL A 109 5.07 4.44 10.76
C VAL A 109 6.50 4.64 10.32
N ILE A 110 7.02 5.86 10.43
CA ILE A 110 8.44 6.15 10.18
C ILE A 110 9.08 6.77 11.43
N GLY A 111 10.35 6.44 11.65
CA GLY A 111 11.13 6.98 12.74
C GLY A 111 12.62 6.82 12.54
N SER A 112 13.36 7.40 13.49
CA SER A 112 14.79 7.17 13.62
C SER A 112 15.06 6.32 14.86
N TYR A 113 16.33 6.03 15.16
CA TYR A 113 16.70 5.25 16.35
C TYR A 113 16.21 5.88 17.67
N HIS A 114 15.86 7.18 17.70
CA HIS A 114 15.35 7.85 18.89
C HIS A 114 13.97 7.34 19.34
N ASN A 115 13.12 6.95 18.38
CA ASN A 115 11.73 6.59 18.67
C ASN A 115 11.27 5.25 18.08
N ILE A 116 11.85 4.78 16.96
CA ILE A 116 11.27 3.68 16.17
C ILE A 116 11.19 2.36 16.95
N PHE A 117 12.13 2.10 17.88
CA PHE A 117 12.09 0.91 18.72
C PHE A 117 10.93 0.93 19.72
N ARG A 118 10.60 2.12 20.26
CA ARG A 118 9.46 2.30 21.17
C ARG A 118 8.15 2.12 20.41
N LEU A 119 8.05 2.77 19.25
CA LEU A 119 6.92 2.63 18.33
C LEU A 119 6.67 1.16 17.96
N GLY A 120 7.70 0.45 17.50
CA GLY A 120 7.60 -0.96 17.11
C GLY A 120 7.12 -1.85 18.25
N ALA A 121 7.67 -1.70 19.46
CA ALA A 121 7.25 -2.47 20.63
C ALA A 121 5.78 -2.20 20.98
N ILE A 122 5.38 -0.93 21.06
CA ILE A 122 4.00 -0.55 21.37
C ILE A 122 3.02 -1.06 20.31
N MET A 123 3.38 -0.99 19.03
CA MET A 123 2.55 -1.53 17.94
C MET A 123 2.29 -3.03 18.10
N GLN A 124 3.33 -3.81 18.45
CA GLN A 124 3.18 -5.25 18.69
C GLN A 124 2.31 -5.53 19.93
N ASP A 125 2.52 -4.80 21.04
CA ASP A 125 1.68 -4.89 22.25
C ASP A 125 0.19 -4.63 21.95
N MET A 126 -0.08 -3.72 21.00
CA MET A 126 -1.44 -3.35 20.57
C MET A 126 -2.05 -4.31 19.53
N GLY A 127 -1.36 -5.40 19.20
CA GLY A 127 -1.86 -6.44 18.30
C GLY A 127 -1.76 -6.11 16.82
N PHE A 128 -0.96 -5.12 16.41
CA PHE A 128 -0.55 -5.01 15.02
C PHE A 128 0.43 -6.15 14.67
N TRP A 129 0.32 -6.66 13.45
CA TRP A 129 1.25 -7.67 12.94
C TRP A 129 2.23 -7.02 11.96
N ILE A 130 3.47 -6.84 12.41
CA ILE A 130 4.55 -6.27 11.60
C ILE A 130 4.87 -7.23 10.45
N LEU A 131 4.80 -6.72 9.23
CA LEU A 131 5.07 -7.46 7.99
C LEU A 131 6.52 -7.28 7.55
N ASN A 132 6.99 -6.04 7.55
CA ASN A 132 8.37 -5.68 7.29
C ASN A 132 8.75 -4.39 8.03
N ASP A 133 9.97 -4.33 8.52
CA ASP A 133 10.71 -3.08 8.64
C ASP A 133 11.36 -2.74 7.29
N ILE A 134 11.34 -1.46 6.93
CA ILE A 134 11.89 -0.93 5.68
C ILE A 134 12.90 0.15 6.02
N VAL A 135 14.12 0.01 5.55
CA VAL A 135 15.19 0.98 5.75
C VAL A 135 15.18 1.97 4.60
N TRP A 136 14.83 3.23 4.87
CA TRP A 136 15.08 4.31 3.92
C TRP A 136 16.53 4.74 4.03
N ARG A 137 17.35 4.31 3.06
CA ARG A 137 18.74 4.71 2.90
C ARG A 137 18.79 6.05 2.16
N LYS A 138 19.21 7.10 2.87
CA LYS A 138 19.32 8.46 2.33
C LYS A 138 20.50 8.50 1.36
N ALA A 139 20.26 8.84 0.10
CA ALA A 139 21.32 8.93 -0.91
C ALA A 139 22.28 10.11 -0.66
N ASN A 140 21.77 11.16 -0.02
CA ASN A 140 22.46 12.42 0.26
C ASN A 140 22.17 12.92 1.69
N PRO A 141 22.56 12.15 2.73
CA PRO A 141 22.31 12.53 4.11
C PRO A 141 23.19 13.72 4.53
N MET A 142 22.73 14.46 5.55
CA MET A 142 23.61 15.43 6.21
C MET A 142 24.76 14.68 6.92
N PRO A 143 26.03 15.06 6.71
CA PRO A 143 27.16 14.36 7.30
C PRO A 143 27.25 14.61 8.81
N ASN A 144 27.96 13.72 9.53
CA ASN A 144 28.35 13.98 10.91
C ASN A 144 29.54 14.97 10.93
N PHE A 145 29.31 16.20 11.42
CA PHE A 145 30.34 17.25 11.40
C PHE A 145 31.37 17.16 12.53
N LYS A 146 31.02 16.55 13.67
CA LYS A 146 31.88 16.50 14.87
C LYS A 146 32.76 15.24 14.94
N GLY A 147 32.57 14.28 14.03
CA GLY A 147 33.31 13.01 14.03
C GLY A 147 33.06 12.14 15.27
N THR A 148 31.96 12.35 15.99
CA THR A 148 31.68 11.67 17.27
C THR A 148 30.89 10.38 17.13
N ARG A 149 30.21 10.19 16.00
CA ARG A 149 29.33 9.05 15.70
C ARG A 149 29.34 8.78 14.19
N PHE A 150 28.79 7.65 13.78
CA PHE A 150 28.46 7.40 12.38
C PHE A 150 27.46 8.44 11.84
N THR A 151 27.52 8.70 10.53
CA THR A 151 26.54 9.55 9.85
C THR A 151 25.15 8.91 9.91
N ASN A 152 24.15 9.66 10.36
CA ASN A 152 22.77 9.21 10.37
C ASN A 152 22.19 9.20 8.94
N ALA A 153 22.51 8.15 8.20
CA ALA A 153 22.24 8.00 6.78
C ALA A 153 20.97 7.20 6.45
N HIS A 154 20.14 6.89 7.45
CA HIS A 154 18.88 6.20 7.21
C HIS A 154 17.79 6.57 8.21
N GLU A 155 16.56 6.21 7.88
CA GLU A 155 15.41 6.11 8.78
C GLU A 155 14.76 4.74 8.60
N THR A 156 13.95 4.32 9.56
CA THR A 156 13.26 3.03 9.54
C THR A 156 11.76 3.28 9.47
N LEU A 157 11.10 2.63 8.50
CA LEU A 157 9.67 2.51 8.44
C LEU A 157 9.25 1.14 8.96
N ILE A 158 8.10 1.04 9.61
CA ILE A 158 7.47 -0.23 9.98
C ILE A 158 6.15 -0.31 9.23
N TRP A 159 5.97 -1.38 8.46
CA TRP A 159 4.71 -1.74 7.82
C TRP A 159 4.04 -2.86 8.61
N ALA A 160 2.81 -2.62 9.05
CA ALA A 160 2.04 -3.58 9.81
C ALA A 160 0.60 -3.70 9.32
N SER A 161 0.01 -4.88 9.51
CA SER A 161 -1.41 -5.13 9.30
C SER A 161 -2.17 -5.15 10.63
N MET A 162 -3.50 -5.11 10.59
CA MET A 162 -4.35 -5.12 11.78
C MET A 162 -4.22 -6.38 12.66
N GLY A 163 -3.58 -7.44 12.17
CA GLY A 163 -3.28 -8.66 12.92
C GLY A 163 -2.82 -9.78 11.98
N GLU A 164 -2.32 -10.88 12.55
CA GLU A 164 -1.69 -11.99 11.78
C GLU A 164 -2.55 -12.55 10.65
N LYS A 165 -3.88 -12.58 10.85
CA LYS A 165 -4.84 -13.12 9.88
C LYS A 165 -5.43 -12.07 8.93
N SER A 166 -4.96 -10.81 9.00
CA SER A 166 -5.47 -9.73 8.16
C SER A 166 -5.14 -9.98 6.68
N LYS A 167 -6.09 -9.67 5.79
CA LYS A 167 -5.94 -9.80 4.34
C LYS A 167 -5.51 -8.47 3.73
N TYR A 168 -4.31 -8.02 4.08
CA TYR A 168 -3.78 -6.72 3.67
C TYR A 168 -3.49 -6.63 2.17
N THR A 169 -3.51 -5.40 1.64
CA THR A 169 -3.13 -5.09 0.26
C THR A 169 -1.60 -5.10 0.11
N PHE A 170 -1.11 -5.85 -0.88
CA PHE A 170 0.27 -5.76 -1.33
C PHE A 170 0.39 -5.97 -2.85
N ASN A 171 0.72 -4.89 -3.57
CA ASN A 171 0.87 -4.85 -5.02
C ASN A 171 2.24 -5.37 -5.45
N TYR A 172 2.50 -6.66 -5.16
CA TYR A 172 3.79 -7.31 -5.42
C TYR A 172 4.30 -7.09 -6.85
N ARG A 173 3.43 -7.20 -7.85
CA ARG A 173 3.83 -6.99 -9.26
C ARG A 173 4.20 -5.56 -9.56
N ALA A 174 3.43 -4.58 -9.08
CA ALA A 174 3.78 -3.18 -9.24
C ALA A 174 5.17 -2.89 -8.63
N MET A 175 5.46 -3.46 -7.46
CA MET A 175 6.76 -3.31 -6.80
C MET A 175 7.90 -4.02 -7.53
N LYS A 176 7.61 -5.19 -8.11
CA LYS A 176 8.57 -5.92 -8.93
C LYS A 176 8.92 -5.15 -10.21
N THR A 177 7.91 -4.60 -10.89
CA THR A 177 8.11 -3.76 -12.09
C THR A 177 8.83 -2.46 -11.77
N LEU A 178 8.48 -1.79 -10.66
CA LEU A 178 9.17 -0.57 -10.22
C LEU A 178 10.67 -0.80 -9.94
N ASN A 179 11.07 -2.05 -9.77
CA ASN A 179 12.43 -2.47 -9.49
C ASN A 179 12.98 -3.37 -10.62
N ASP A 180 12.69 -3.00 -11.87
CA ASP A 180 13.22 -3.63 -13.09
C ASP A 180 13.02 -5.16 -13.15
N GLU A 181 11.79 -5.59 -12.84
CA GLU A 181 11.39 -6.99 -12.78
C GLU A 181 12.15 -7.84 -11.73
N LEU A 182 12.79 -7.19 -10.76
CA LEU A 182 13.35 -7.83 -9.57
C LEU A 182 12.45 -7.56 -8.35
N GLN A 183 12.38 -8.52 -7.45
CA GLN A 183 11.61 -8.34 -6.21
C GLN A 183 12.12 -7.12 -5.43
N MET A 184 11.21 -6.20 -5.08
CA MET A 184 11.54 -5.03 -4.25
C MET A 184 12.06 -5.49 -2.88
N ARG A 185 13.18 -4.90 -2.47
CA ARG A 185 13.85 -5.19 -1.20
C ARG A 185 13.33 -4.29 -0.07
N SER A 186 13.71 -4.60 1.16
CA SER A 186 13.42 -3.79 2.34
C SER A 186 14.36 -2.58 2.52
N ASP A 187 15.42 -2.44 1.70
CA ASP A 187 16.34 -1.31 1.77
C ASP A 187 16.18 -0.36 0.58
N TRP A 188 15.49 0.76 0.81
CA TRP A 188 15.14 1.72 -0.22
C TRP A 188 16.13 2.87 -0.28
N VAL A 189 16.89 2.97 -1.38
CA VAL A 189 17.78 4.10 -1.63
C VAL A 189 16.99 5.22 -2.30
N LEU A 190 16.79 6.33 -1.57
CA LEU A 190 16.05 7.50 -2.06
C LEU A 190 16.73 8.80 -1.53
N PRO A 191 16.74 9.88 -2.32
CA PRO A 191 17.27 11.16 -1.84
C PRO A 191 16.37 11.78 -0.77
N ILE A 192 16.93 12.71 0.02
CA ILE A 192 16.15 13.56 0.94
C ILE A 192 15.33 14.59 0.16
N CYS A 193 14.26 15.11 0.78
CA CYS A 193 13.47 16.20 0.21
C CYS A 193 14.30 17.49 0.12
N ASN A 194 14.67 17.88 -1.11
CA ASN A 194 15.50 19.03 -1.43
C ASN A 194 15.00 19.72 -2.72
N GLY A 195 15.75 20.71 -3.22
CA GLY A 195 15.45 21.35 -4.50
C GLY A 195 14.08 22.03 -4.53
N ALA A 196 13.37 21.87 -5.65
CA ALA A 196 12.04 22.45 -5.88
C ALA A 196 10.92 21.75 -5.09
N GLU A 197 11.12 20.49 -4.69
CA GLU A 197 10.15 19.75 -3.87
C GLU A 197 10.08 20.31 -2.44
N ARG A 198 11.20 20.82 -1.94
CA ARG A 198 11.31 21.35 -0.58
C ARG A 198 10.62 22.70 -0.49
N LEU A 199 9.49 22.77 0.22
CA LEU A 199 8.73 24.00 0.37
C LEU A 199 9.54 25.06 1.12
N LYS A 200 9.56 26.27 0.56
CA LYS A 200 10.24 27.43 1.13
C LYS A 200 9.34 28.65 1.10
N LYS A 201 9.39 29.43 2.18
CA LYS A 201 8.78 30.76 2.30
C LYS A 201 9.88 31.72 2.71
N ASP A 202 10.05 32.82 1.96
CA ASP A 202 11.11 33.82 2.17
C ASP A 202 12.52 33.22 2.28
N GLY A 203 12.82 32.23 1.42
CA GLY A 203 14.11 31.54 1.38
C GLY A 203 14.37 30.54 2.52
N ARG A 204 13.46 30.42 3.50
CA ARG A 204 13.54 29.49 4.63
C ARG A 204 12.65 28.28 4.40
N LYS A 205 13.03 27.14 4.99
CA LYS A 205 12.21 25.91 4.93
C LYS A 205 10.90 26.15 5.67
N VAL A 206 9.77 25.76 5.07
CA VAL A 206 8.47 25.82 5.77
C VAL A 206 8.40 24.76 6.88
N HIS A 207 8.80 23.52 6.56
CA HIS A 207 8.82 22.42 7.53
C HIS A 207 10.23 21.84 7.68
N PRO A 208 10.69 21.56 8.92
CA PRO A 208 12.04 21.08 9.16
C PRO A 208 12.22 19.62 8.73
N THR A 209 11.16 18.80 8.83
CA THR A 209 11.19 17.34 8.60
C THR A 209 10.35 16.87 7.41
N GLN A 210 10.07 17.74 6.41
CA GLN A 210 9.32 17.35 5.20
C GLN A 210 9.92 16.10 4.54
N LYS A 211 9.09 15.06 4.37
CA LYS A 211 9.48 13.79 3.73
C LYS A 211 9.42 13.87 2.21
N PRO A 212 10.31 13.13 1.50
CA PRO A 212 10.33 13.11 0.04
C PRO A 212 9.11 12.40 -0.54
N GLU A 213 8.52 12.95 -1.60
CA GLU A 213 7.36 12.37 -2.29
C GLU A 213 7.64 10.96 -2.81
N ALA A 214 8.87 10.68 -3.27
CA ALA A 214 9.26 9.37 -3.78
C ALA A 214 9.11 8.25 -2.75
N LEU A 215 9.28 8.57 -1.45
CA LEU A 215 9.09 7.60 -0.37
C LEU A 215 7.61 7.23 -0.23
N LEU A 216 6.75 8.24 -0.13
CA LEU A 216 5.30 8.06 -0.02
C LEU A 216 4.71 7.43 -1.29
N TYR A 217 5.25 7.76 -2.46
CA TYR A 217 4.85 7.17 -3.73
C TYR A 217 5.03 5.64 -3.68
N ARG A 218 6.20 5.18 -3.21
CA ARG A 218 6.48 3.75 -3.10
C ARG A 218 5.61 3.07 -2.06
N VAL A 219 5.40 3.70 -0.88
CA VAL A 219 4.49 3.19 0.16
C VAL A 219 3.06 3.00 -0.38
N MET A 220 2.49 4.04 -0.98
CA MET A 220 1.12 4.01 -1.48
C MET A 220 0.98 3.04 -2.65
N LEU A 221 1.91 3.05 -3.60
CA LEU A 221 1.87 2.14 -4.73
C LEU A 221 1.99 0.67 -4.29
N ALA A 222 2.76 0.40 -3.23
CA ALA A 222 2.92 -0.94 -2.68
C ALA A 222 1.66 -1.46 -1.97
N THR A 223 0.94 -0.60 -1.25
CA THR A 223 -0.02 -1.04 -0.21
C THR A 223 -1.42 -0.47 -0.32
N THR A 224 -1.72 0.26 -1.39
CA THR A 224 -3.08 0.79 -1.67
C THR A 224 -3.47 0.61 -3.13
N ASN A 225 -4.76 0.68 -3.43
CA ASN A 225 -5.36 0.72 -4.75
C ASN A 225 -5.94 2.11 -5.06
N LYS A 226 -6.29 2.36 -6.33
CA LYS A 226 -7.00 3.60 -6.72
C LYS A 226 -8.32 3.70 -5.94
N GLY A 227 -8.59 4.88 -5.39
CA GLY A 227 -9.80 5.16 -4.61
C GLY A 227 -9.76 4.74 -3.14
N ASP A 228 -8.71 4.05 -2.69
CA ASP A 228 -8.46 3.79 -1.27
C ASP A 228 -8.26 5.11 -0.51
N VAL A 229 -8.65 5.13 0.76
CA VAL A 229 -8.55 6.28 1.66
C VAL A 229 -7.29 6.18 2.51
N VAL A 230 -6.40 7.16 2.37
CA VAL A 230 -5.16 7.28 3.14
C VAL A 230 -5.30 8.34 4.24
N LEU A 231 -5.13 7.96 5.49
CA LEU A 231 -5.07 8.87 6.63
C LEU A 231 -3.61 9.16 7.00
N ASP A 232 -3.32 10.42 7.29
CA ASP A 232 -2.05 10.83 7.90
C ASP A 232 -2.32 11.73 9.13
N PRO A 233 -2.07 11.22 10.35
CA PRO A 233 -2.33 11.96 11.59
C PRO A 233 -1.28 13.05 11.87
N PHE A 234 -0.19 13.11 11.12
CA PHE A 234 0.91 14.06 11.29
C PHE A 234 1.23 14.72 9.94
N PHE A 235 0.24 15.42 9.39
CA PHE A 235 0.19 15.77 7.98
C PHE A 235 1.31 16.72 7.53
N GLY A 236 1.81 17.58 8.43
CA GLY A 236 2.83 18.58 8.15
C GLY A 236 2.44 19.42 6.93
N THR A 237 3.35 19.51 5.97
CA THR A 237 3.13 20.22 4.70
C THR A 237 2.54 19.34 3.59
N GLY A 238 1.77 18.31 3.95
CA GLY A 238 0.87 17.59 3.05
C GLY A 238 1.53 16.67 2.03
N THR A 239 2.73 16.11 2.31
CA THR A 239 3.38 15.14 1.39
C THR A 239 2.44 13.97 1.09
N THR A 240 1.78 13.42 2.11
CA THR A 240 0.84 12.30 1.94
C THR A 240 -0.33 12.68 1.03
N GLY A 241 -0.98 13.83 1.27
CA GLY A 241 -2.10 14.27 0.45
C GLY A 241 -1.71 14.55 -1.00
N ALA A 242 -0.55 15.17 -1.23
CA ALA A 242 -0.07 15.48 -2.59
C ALA A 242 0.19 14.20 -3.40
N VAL A 243 0.82 13.19 -2.78
CA VAL A 243 1.08 11.89 -3.41
C VAL A 243 -0.21 11.09 -3.60
N ALA A 244 -1.11 11.09 -2.60
CA ALA A 244 -2.39 10.41 -2.69
C ALA A 244 -3.22 10.94 -3.87
N LYS A 245 -3.36 12.28 -3.97
CA LYS A 245 -4.05 12.94 -5.08
C LYS A 245 -3.41 12.59 -6.43
N ARG A 246 -2.07 12.64 -6.54
CA ARG A 246 -1.33 12.28 -7.77
C ARG A 246 -1.60 10.83 -8.19
N LEU A 247 -1.67 9.91 -7.23
CA LEU A 247 -1.90 8.48 -7.45
C LEU A 247 -3.40 8.10 -7.52
N GLY A 248 -4.33 9.05 -7.45
CA GLY A 248 -5.76 8.77 -7.48
C GLY A 248 -6.26 8.01 -6.24
N ARG A 249 -5.66 8.26 -5.07
CA ARG A 249 -6.16 7.83 -3.76
C ARG A 249 -6.88 9.01 -3.11
N GLU A 250 -7.86 8.69 -2.28
CA GLU A 250 -8.48 9.66 -1.39
C GLU A 250 -7.57 9.86 -0.18
N TRP A 251 -7.66 11.02 0.48
CA TRP A 251 -6.83 11.31 1.64
C TRP A 251 -7.57 12.10 2.71
N ILE A 252 -7.10 11.95 3.96
CA ILE A 252 -7.49 12.72 5.14
C ILE A 252 -6.19 13.07 5.88
N GLY A 253 -5.98 14.33 6.20
CA GLY A 253 -4.81 14.78 6.98
C GLY A 253 -5.23 15.34 8.33
N CYS A 254 -4.44 15.16 9.39
CA CYS A 254 -4.58 15.88 10.65
C CYS A 254 -3.34 16.77 10.87
N GLU A 255 -3.55 18.04 11.18
CA GLU A 255 -2.44 18.97 11.46
C GLU A 255 -2.86 20.10 12.39
N ARG A 256 -2.00 20.38 13.37
CA ARG A 256 -2.24 21.35 14.44
C ARG A 256 -1.76 22.74 14.09
N GLU A 257 -0.64 22.88 13.40
CA GLU A 257 -0.01 24.17 13.09
C GLU A 257 -0.64 24.79 11.83
N SER A 258 -1.17 26.01 11.93
CA SER A 258 -1.86 26.70 10.82
C SER A 258 -0.99 26.87 9.58
N ASP A 259 0.26 27.29 9.79
CA ASP A 259 1.19 27.59 8.70
C ASP A 259 1.51 26.34 7.87
N TYR A 260 1.53 25.16 8.51
CA TYR A 260 1.74 23.89 7.84
C TYR A 260 0.51 23.47 7.03
N ARG A 261 -0.71 23.71 7.58
CA ARG A 261 -1.96 23.47 6.85
C ARG A 261 -2.09 24.33 5.59
N GLU A 262 -1.78 25.62 5.70
CA GLU A 262 -1.83 26.54 4.55
C GLU A 262 -0.89 26.07 3.44
N ALA A 263 0.38 25.79 3.77
CA ALA A 263 1.35 25.28 2.81
C ALA A 263 0.96 23.90 2.23
N ALA A 264 0.33 23.03 3.03
CA ALA A 264 -0.17 21.74 2.56
C ALA A 264 -1.30 21.91 1.53
N LEU A 265 -2.25 22.81 1.76
CA LEU A 265 -3.36 23.07 0.83
C LEU A 265 -2.83 23.59 -0.52
N GLU A 266 -1.97 24.61 -0.50
CA GLU A 266 -1.35 25.15 -1.72
C GLU A 266 -0.61 24.07 -2.52
N ARG A 267 0.19 23.24 -1.83
CA ARG A 267 0.93 22.13 -2.45
C ARG A 267 -0.01 21.11 -3.08
N ILE A 268 -1.08 20.73 -2.39
CA ILE A 268 -2.02 19.71 -2.86
C ILE A 268 -2.85 20.24 -4.03
N GLU A 269 -3.23 21.51 -4.02
CA GLU A 269 -3.92 22.14 -5.16
C GLU A 269 -3.05 22.07 -6.42
N MET A 270 -1.76 22.37 -6.31
CA MET A 270 -0.79 22.27 -7.41
C MET A 270 -0.48 20.84 -7.86
N ALA A 271 -0.78 19.83 -7.04
CA ALA A 271 -0.58 18.43 -7.42
C ALA A 271 -1.63 18.01 -8.47
N LEU A 272 -1.18 17.86 -9.72
CA LEU A 272 -2.01 17.33 -10.80
C LEU A 272 -2.16 15.81 -10.67
N PRO A 273 -3.39 15.27 -10.75
CA PRO A 273 -3.63 13.83 -10.87
C PRO A 273 -2.90 13.27 -12.11
N LEU A 274 -2.35 12.06 -12.00
CA LEU A 274 -1.89 11.34 -13.18
C LEU A 274 -3.08 10.93 -14.05
N ASP A 275 -2.85 10.86 -15.36
CA ASP A 275 -3.81 10.30 -16.32
C ASP A 275 -4.23 8.89 -15.90
N GLU A 276 -5.50 8.53 -16.10
CA GLU A 276 -6.03 7.20 -15.74
C GLU A 276 -5.24 6.04 -16.36
N SER A 277 -4.73 6.23 -17.58
CA SER A 277 -3.89 5.25 -18.27
C SER A 277 -2.56 5.01 -17.54
N ALA A 278 -1.97 6.05 -16.95
CA ALA A 278 -0.72 5.99 -16.20
C ALA A 278 -0.89 5.42 -14.77
N LEU A 279 -2.13 5.37 -14.26
CA LEU A 279 -2.45 4.80 -12.94
C LEU A 279 -2.68 3.29 -12.98
N LYS A 280 -2.86 2.69 -14.16
CA LYS A 280 -3.03 1.23 -14.29
C LYS A 280 -1.69 0.53 -14.02
N THR A 281 -1.57 -0.09 -12.86
CA THR A 281 -0.41 -0.93 -12.53
C THR A 281 -0.55 -2.34 -13.09
N MET A 282 0.57 -3.02 -13.34
CA MET A 282 0.53 -4.46 -13.67
C MET A 282 -0.12 -5.27 -12.55
N GLN A 283 -1.30 -5.82 -12.85
CA GLN A 283 -2.05 -6.64 -11.91
C GLN A 283 -1.50 -8.07 -11.82
N SER A 284 -1.68 -8.70 -10.67
CA SER A 284 -1.32 -10.11 -10.43
C SER A 284 -2.12 -11.07 -11.31
N LYS A 285 -1.53 -12.19 -11.77
CA LYS A 285 -2.27 -13.29 -12.43
C LYS A 285 -3.33 -13.90 -11.49
N ARG A 286 -3.27 -13.62 -10.18
CA ARG A 286 -4.28 -14.06 -9.20
C ARG A 286 -5.58 -13.26 -9.25
N THR A 287 -5.57 -12.03 -9.76
CA THR A 287 -6.78 -11.18 -9.93
C THR A 287 -7.39 -11.29 -11.33
N ALA A 288 -6.71 -11.97 -12.27
CA ALA A 288 -7.30 -12.32 -13.55
C ALA A 288 -8.48 -13.31 -13.37
N PRO A 289 -9.48 -13.31 -14.27
CA PRO A 289 -10.61 -14.23 -14.19
C PRO A 289 -10.12 -15.67 -14.07
N LYS A 290 -10.60 -16.40 -13.05
CA LYS A 290 -10.20 -17.79 -12.83
C LYS A 290 -10.96 -18.68 -13.81
N VAL A 291 -10.27 -19.16 -14.84
CA VAL A 291 -10.79 -20.19 -15.75
C VAL A 291 -10.42 -21.56 -15.22
N ALA A 292 -11.43 -22.39 -14.92
CA ALA A 292 -11.23 -23.78 -14.57
C ALA A 292 -10.87 -24.59 -15.82
N PHE A 293 -10.06 -25.65 -15.67
CA PHE A 293 -9.71 -26.50 -16.81
C PHE A 293 -10.95 -27.19 -17.41
N GLY A 294 -11.91 -27.59 -16.58
CA GLY A 294 -13.20 -28.12 -17.03
C GLY A 294 -13.95 -27.15 -17.95
N THR A 295 -13.84 -25.83 -17.75
CA THR A 295 -14.47 -24.84 -18.65
C THR A 295 -13.92 -24.93 -20.07
N LEU A 296 -12.61 -25.18 -20.24
CA LEU A 296 -12.02 -25.35 -21.57
C LEU A 296 -12.49 -26.65 -22.24
N VAL A 297 -12.81 -27.67 -21.45
CA VAL A 297 -13.36 -28.94 -21.95
C VAL A 297 -14.84 -28.78 -22.33
N GLU A 298 -15.62 -28.20 -21.43
CA GLU A 298 -17.06 -27.94 -21.60
C GLU A 298 -17.35 -27.05 -22.83
N THR A 299 -16.52 -26.03 -23.04
CA THR A 299 -16.66 -25.11 -24.19
C THR A 299 -16.00 -25.64 -25.48
N GLY A 300 -15.43 -26.86 -25.45
CA GLY A 300 -14.87 -27.53 -26.63
C GLY A 300 -13.50 -27.03 -27.09
N TRP A 301 -12.86 -26.11 -26.34
CA TRP A 301 -11.50 -25.66 -26.61
C TRP A 301 -10.47 -26.78 -26.45
N ILE A 302 -10.75 -27.76 -25.58
CA ILE A 302 -9.98 -29.00 -25.44
C ILE A 302 -10.95 -30.17 -25.46
N GLN A 303 -10.80 -31.07 -26.41
CA GLN A 303 -11.72 -32.20 -26.56
C GLN A 303 -11.43 -33.31 -25.54
N PRO A 304 -12.45 -33.95 -24.95
CA PRO A 304 -12.26 -35.20 -24.23
C PRO A 304 -11.56 -36.24 -25.12
N GLY A 305 -10.63 -37.02 -24.55
CA GLY A 305 -9.75 -37.92 -25.29
C GLY A 305 -8.44 -37.28 -25.77
N THR A 306 -8.30 -35.95 -25.70
CA THR A 306 -7.03 -35.28 -26.01
C THR A 306 -5.91 -35.81 -25.11
N GLU A 307 -4.79 -36.20 -25.70
CA GLU A 307 -3.58 -36.52 -24.94
C GLU A 307 -2.83 -35.23 -24.57
N VAL A 308 -2.37 -35.18 -23.33
CA VAL A 308 -1.49 -34.14 -22.81
C VAL A 308 -0.19 -34.77 -22.30
N TRP A 309 0.91 -34.04 -22.41
CA TRP A 309 2.24 -34.53 -22.02
C TRP A 309 3.06 -33.49 -21.25
N ASP A 310 4.04 -33.92 -20.46
CA ASP A 310 5.07 -32.99 -19.97
C ASP A 310 5.96 -32.52 -21.14
N LYS A 311 6.69 -31.42 -20.97
CA LYS A 311 7.54 -30.84 -22.02
C LYS A 311 8.53 -31.84 -22.66
N LYS A 312 8.94 -32.87 -21.92
CA LYS A 312 9.86 -33.92 -22.36
C LYS A 312 9.17 -35.21 -22.86
N ARG A 313 7.84 -35.25 -22.90
CA ARG A 313 7.03 -36.43 -23.27
C ARG A 313 7.34 -37.71 -22.47
N ARG A 314 7.76 -37.55 -21.22
CA ARG A 314 7.98 -38.62 -20.24
C ARG A 314 6.70 -39.03 -19.53
N HIS A 315 5.78 -38.09 -19.35
CA HIS A 315 4.49 -38.34 -18.73
C HIS A 315 3.38 -38.00 -19.73
N VAL A 316 2.40 -38.89 -19.85
CA VAL A 316 1.24 -38.75 -20.72
C VAL A 316 -0.02 -38.92 -19.89
N ALA A 317 -1.03 -38.11 -20.17
CA ALA A 317 -2.36 -38.24 -19.60
C ALA A 317 -3.43 -37.96 -20.64
N THR A 318 -4.61 -38.52 -20.47
CA THR A 318 -5.76 -38.30 -21.36
C THR A 318 -6.79 -37.41 -20.68
N VAL A 319 -7.27 -36.40 -21.39
CA VAL A 319 -8.34 -35.49 -20.92
C VAL A 319 -9.67 -36.23 -20.87
N ARG A 320 -10.40 -36.09 -19.77
CA ARG A 320 -11.73 -36.68 -19.57
C ARG A 320 -12.84 -35.63 -19.71
N ALA A 321 -14.07 -36.09 -19.92
CA ALA A 321 -15.23 -35.23 -20.17
C ALA A 321 -15.58 -34.29 -19.01
N ASP A 322 -15.21 -34.65 -17.78
CA ASP A 322 -15.43 -33.86 -16.57
C ASP A 322 -14.30 -32.85 -16.28
N GLY A 323 -13.32 -32.72 -17.17
CA GLY A 323 -12.14 -31.88 -16.94
C GLY A 323 -11.11 -32.49 -15.99
N SER A 324 -11.18 -33.79 -15.72
CA SER A 324 -10.07 -34.52 -15.09
C SER A 324 -9.06 -35.03 -16.13
N LEU A 325 -7.88 -35.43 -15.67
CA LEU A 325 -6.90 -36.18 -16.45
C LEU A 325 -6.82 -37.62 -15.94
N ALA A 326 -6.52 -38.56 -16.83
CA ALA A 326 -6.15 -39.94 -16.49
C ALA A 326 -4.74 -40.27 -17.00
N ALA A 327 -3.86 -40.73 -16.11
CA ALA A 327 -2.52 -41.21 -16.44
C ALA A 327 -2.31 -42.59 -15.81
N GLY A 328 -2.47 -43.66 -16.61
CA GLY A 328 -2.57 -45.01 -16.06
C GLY A 328 -3.74 -45.13 -15.08
N ASP A 329 -3.48 -45.60 -13.86
CA ASP A 329 -4.48 -45.76 -12.80
C ASP A 329 -4.77 -44.46 -12.02
N VAL A 330 -4.04 -43.37 -12.30
CA VAL A 330 -4.18 -42.09 -11.59
C VAL A 330 -5.19 -41.20 -12.32
N ILE A 331 -6.28 -40.85 -11.64
CA ILE A 331 -7.32 -39.94 -12.15
C ILE A 331 -7.45 -38.75 -11.19
N GLY A 332 -7.50 -37.54 -11.73
CA GLY A 332 -7.70 -36.33 -10.91
C GLY A 332 -7.56 -35.04 -11.67
N SER A 333 -7.43 -33.92 -10.95
CA SER A 333 -7.22 -32.61 -11.59
C SER A 333 -5.87 -32.53 -12.31
N ILE A 334 -5.73 -31.56 -13.24
CA ILE A 334 -4.45 -31.28 -13.92
C ILE A 334 -3.28 -31.07 -12.95
N HIS A 335 -3.57 -30.58 -11.74
CA HIS A 335 -2.58 -30.38 -10.69
C HIS A 335 -2.26 -31.68 -9.97
N GLY A 336 -3.29 -32.42 -9.53
CA GLY A 336 -3.15 -33.65 -8.74
C GLY A 336 -2.47 -34.78 -9.53
N VAL A 337 -2.89 -34.99 -10.78
CA VAL A 337 -2.24 -35.98 -11.66
C VAL A 337 -0.81 -35.54 -11.94
N GLY A 338 -0.58 -34.26 -12.25
CA GLY A 338 0.75 -33.71 -12.48
C GLY A 338 1.72 -33.91 -11.31
N SER A 339 1.27 -33.67 -10.06
CA SER A 339 2.10 -33.90 -8.87
C SER A 339 2.39 -35.38 -8.66
N THR A 340 1.40 -36.24 -8.90
CA THR A 340 1.51 -37.69 -8.67
C THR A 340 2.50 -38.33 -9.63
N VAL A 341 2.39 -38.04 -10.94
CA VAL A 341 3.29 -38.61 -11.96
C VAL A 341 4.73 -38.12 -11.83
N GLN A 342 4.94 -36.95 -11.22
CA GLN A 342 6.27 -36.39 -10.93
C GLN A 342 6.86 -36.88 -9.59
N GLY A 343 6.04 -37.44 -8.70
CA GLY A 343 6.43 -37.68 -7.30
C GLY A 343 6.72 -36.38 -6.53
N ALA A 344 6.07 -35.28 -6.89
CA ALA A 344 6.31 -33.95 -6.31
C ALA A 344 5.20 -33.54 -5.32
N PRO A 345 5.50 -32.73 -4.27
CA PRO A 345 4.49 -32.32 -3.28
C PRO A 345 3.41 -31.39 -3.86
N SER A 346 3.67 -30.74 -5.00
CA SER A 346 2.69 -29.94 -5.73
C SER A 346 3.07 -29.80 -7.20
N CYS A 347 2.10 -29.48 -8.07
CA CYS A 347 2.33 -29.24 -9.48
C CYS A 347 1.39 -28.15 -10.03
N ASN A 348 1.92 -27.21 -10.81
CA ASN A 348 1.10 -26.31 -11.62
C ASN A 348 0.77 -26.97 -12.97
N GLY A 349 -0.39 -27.66 -13.03
CA GLY A 349 -0.84 -28.37 -14.22
C GLY A 349 -0.94 -27.51 -15.49
N TRP A 350 -1.22 -26.20 -15.35
CA TRP A 350 -1.33 -25.27 -16.48
C TRP A 350 -0.02 -25.12 -17.27
N THR A 351 1.12 -25.16 -16.59
CA THR A 351 2.44 -25.02 -17.21
C THR A 351 3.15 -26.35 -17.41
N PHE A 352 2.73 -27.39 -16.68
CA PHE A 352 3.33 -28.71 -16.75
C PHE A 352 2.85 -29.48 -17.99
N TRP A 353 1.53 -29.53 -18.19
CA TRP A 353 0.92 -30.25 -19.29
C TRP A 353 0.91 -29.42 -20.58
N HIS A 354 1.21 -30.09 -21.69
CA HIS A 354 1.23 -29.55 -23.04
C HIS A 354 0.35 -30.40 -23.94
N LEU A 355 -0.21 -29.79 -24.97
CA LEU A 355 -0.96 -30.46 -26.03
C LEU A 355 -0.56 -29.90 -27.39
N GLN A 356 -0.97 -30.58 -28.45
CA GLN A 356 -0.85 -30.06 -29.80
C GLN A 356 -2.09 -29.22 -30.14
N HIS A 357 -1.87 -27.96 -30.49
CA HIS A 357 -2.92 -27.02 -30.89
C HIS A 357 -2.45 -26.25 -32.11
N GLU A 358 -3.23 -26.29 -33.19
CA GLU A 358 -2.90 -25.61 -34.46
C GLU A 358 -1.49 -25.96 -35.00
N GLY A 359 -1.09 -27.23 -34.86
CA GLY A 359 0.21 -27.72 -35.32
C GLY A 359 1.38 -27.47 -34.36
N GLU A 360 1.22 -26.64 -33.34
CA GLU A 360 2.27 -26.33 -32.36
C GLU A 360 2.06 -27.02 -31.01
N VAL A 361 3.15 -27.30 -30.29
CA VAL A 361 3.10 -27.79 -28.91
C VAL A 361 2.98 -26.60 -27.95
N LYS A 362 1.84 -26.48 -27.29
CA LYS A 362 1.54 -25.37 -26.37
C LYS A 362 1.23 -25.90 -24.95
N PRO A 363 1.66 -25.20 -23.89
CA PRO A 363 1.21 -25.52 -22.53
C PRO A 363 -0.29 -25.25 -22.40
N LEU A 364 -0.97 -25.95 -21.48
CA LEU A 364 -2.41 -25.71 -21.21
C LEU A 364 -2.71 -24.24 -20.87
N ASP A 365 -1.77 -23.54 -20.22
CA ASP A 365 -1.91 -22.11 -19.90
C ASP A 365 -2.11 -21.25 -21.16
N ALA A 366 -1.49 -21.61 -22.28
CA ALA A 366 -1.65 -20.86 -23.53
C ALA A 366 -3.09 -20.96 -24.06
N ILE A 367 -3.69 -22.15 -24.00
CA ILE A 367 -5.09 -22.36 -24.39
C ILE A 367 -6.02 -21.58 -23.45
N ARG A 368 -5.72 -21.58 -22.15
CA ARG A 368 -6.44 -20.76 -21.17
C ARG A 368 -6.39 -19.27 -21.49
N GLN A 369 -5.24 -18.74 -21.92
CA GLN A 369 -5.14 -17.34 -22.32
C GLN A 369 -5.92 -17.05 -23.61
N LEU A 370 -5.88 -17.93 -24.60
CA LEU A 370 -6.66 -17.77 -25.83
C LEU A 370 -8.17 -17.76 -25.55
N TYR A 371 -8.64 -18.63 -24.67
CA TYR A 371 -10.02 -18.63 -24.21
C TYR A 371 -10.40 -17.30 -23.55
N LEU A 372 -9.57 -16.77 -22.64
CA LEU A 372 -9.80 -15.47 -22.01
C LEU A 372 -9.89 -14.35 -23.05
N LEU A 373 -8.96 -14.30 -24.00
CA LEU A 373 -8.98 -13.30 -25.08
C LEU A 373 -10.23 -13.38 -25.96
N ALA A 374 -10.75 -14.59 -26.19
CA ALA A 374 -11.94 -14.83 -27.01
C ALA A 374 -13.26 -14.61 -26.27
N THR A 375 -13.23 -14.52 -24.93
CA THR A 375 -14.43 -14.44 -24.07
C THR A 375 -14.48 -13.20 -23.19
N GLU A 376 -13.43 -12.37 -23.20
CA GLU A 376 -13.47 -11.02 -22.62
C GLU A 376 -14.41 -10.13 -23.46
N PRO A 377 -15.35 -9.40 -22.82
CA PRO A 377 -16.31 -8.52 -23.49
C PRO A 377 -15.70 -7.22 -24.05
#